data_AF-A0A1I3QQU2-F1
#
_entry.id   AF-A0A1I3QQU2-F1
#
_cell.length_a   1.000
_cell.length_b   1.000
_cell.length_c   1.000
_cell.angle_alpha   90.00
_cell.angle_beta   90.00
_cell.angle_gamma   90.00
#
_symmetry.space_group_name_H-M   'P 1'
#
loop_
_entity.id
_entity.type
_entity.pdbx_description
1 polymer ?
#
loop_
_entity_poly.entity_id
_entity_poly.type
_entity_poly.pdbx_seq_one_letter_code
_entity_poly.pdbx_strand_id
1 'polypeptide(L)'
;MAESRDTYEHIMALGQEELGLIASQDADRLGTVARERETAIMAFMNCDMGEQDKAFLEKLKSIQDMNTHLHHEARTLHQSLKEELLKVRQENKRIGGYRNGALITPLGRHALSRKG
;
A
#
# COMPACT_ATOMS: atom_id res chain seq x y z
N MET A 1 -14.96 20.46 27.63
CA MET A 1 -14.79 20.89 26.22
C MET A 1 -13.33 20.85 25.75
N ALA A 2 -12.35 21.40 26.50
CA ALA A 2 -10.92 21.28 26.17
C ALA A 2 -10.39 19.83 26.32
N GLU A 3 -10.65 19.19 27.47
CA GLU A 3 -10.14 17.83 27.76
C GLU A 3 -10.58 16.74 26.76
N SER A 4 -11.81 16.83 26.21
CA SER A 4 -12.34 15.90 25.21
C SER A 4 -11.70 16.11 23.81
N ARG A 5 -11.37 17.36 23.48
CA ARG A 5 -10.64 17.69 22.25
C ARG A 5 -9.20 17.21 22.33
N ASP A 6 -8.56 17.42 23.47
CA ASP A 6 -7.19 17.01 23.73
C ASP A 6 -7.06 15.47 23.71
N THR A 7 -8.06 14.74 24.23
CA THR A 7 -8.11 13.27 24.15
C THR A 7 -8.32 12.75 22.74
N TYR A 8 -9.18 13.39 21.93
CA TYR A 8 -9.34 13.01 20.52
C TYR A 8 -8.06 13.26 19.72
N GLU A 9 -7.42 14.42 19.89
CA GLU A 9 -6.15 14.75 19.23
C GLU A 9 -5.04 13.77 19.62
N HIS A 10 -5.01 13.34 20.89
CA HIS A 10 -4.09 12.31 21.37
C HIS A 10 -4.32 10.94 20.70
N ILE A 11 -5.57 10.48 20.57
CA ILE A 11 -5.91 9.22 19.87
C ILE A 11 -5.44 9.28 18.41
N MET A 12 -5.63 10.42 17.74
CA MET A 12 -5.20 10.61 16.35
C MET A 12 -3.67 10.61 16.21
N ALA A 13 -2.96 11.23 17.16
CA ALA A 13 -1.49 11.23 17.16
C ALA A 13 -0.91 9.81 17.29
N LEU A 14 -1.47 8.99 18.18
CA LEU A 14 -1.09 7.58 18.31
C LEU A 14 -1.34 6.80 17.01
N GLY A 15 -2.46 7.08 16.33
CA GLY A 15 -2.74 6.48 15.02
C GLY A 15 -1.74 6.88 13.92
N GLN A 16 -1.27 8.13 13.93
CA GLN A 16 -0.23 8.57 13.01
C GLN A 16 1.12 7.91 13.30
N GLU A 17 1.44 7.68 14.59
CA GLU A 17 2.63 6.95 14.99
C GLU A 17 2.58 5.48 14.55
N GLU A 18 1.44 4.80 14.73
CA GLU A 18 1.24 3.44 14.22
C GLU A 18 1.49 3.33 12.72
N LEU A 19 1.02 4.30 11.92
CA LEU A 19 1.26 4.34 10.47
C LEU A 19 2.75 4.43 10.14
N GLY A 20 3.50 5.23 10.91
CA GLY A 20 4.96 5.33 10.80
C GLY A 20 5.65 3.99 11.13
N LEU A 21 5.21 3.34 12.21
CA LEU A 21 5.77 2.05 12.67
C LEU A 21 5.48 0.91 11.69
N ILE A 22 4.30 0.91 11.06
CA ILE A 22 3.96 -0.02 9.97
C ILE A 22 4.88 0.22 8.77
N ALA A 23 5.08 1.48 8.37
CA ALA A 23 5.96 1.82 7.26
C ALA A 23 7.42 1.41 7.53
N SER A 24 7.87 1.48 8.79
CA SER A 24 9.21 1.07 9.21
C SER A 24 9.33 -0.41 9.60
N GLN A 25 8.25 -1.20 9.53
CA GLN A 25 8.19 -2.61 9.92
C GLN A 25 8.61 -2.90 11.38
N ASP A 26 8.38 -1.95 12.29
CA ASP A 26 8.70 -2.09 13.71
C ASP A 26 7.50 -2.67 14.49
N ALA A 27 7.39 -3.99 14.47
CA ALA A 27 6.26 -4.71 15.07
C ALA A 27 6.24 -4.65 16.60
N ASP A 28 7.40 -4.57 17.24
CA ASP A 28 7.53 -4.56 18.70
C ASP A 28 6.96 -3.26 19.27
N ARG A 29 7.33 -2.13 18.68
CA ARG A 29 6.78 -0.82 19.08
C ARG A 29 5.34 -0.63 18.62
N LEU A 30 4.95 -1.21 17.48
CA LEU A 30 3.57 -1.14 17.02
C LEU A 30 2.60 -1.75 18.04
N GLY A 31 2.97 -2.88 18.65
CA GLY A 31 2.14 -3.54 19.67
C GLY A 31 1.94 -2.69 20.93
N THR A 32 2.93 -1.89 21.32
CA THR A 32 2.80 -0.99 22.48
C THR A 32 1.90 0.20 22.18
N VAL A 33 2.10 0.87 21.03
CA VAL A 33 1.31 2.05 20.64
C VAL A 33 -0.14 1.68 20.38
N ALA A 34 -0.39 0.49 19.78
CA ALA A 34 -1.75 0.01 19.53
C ALA A 34 -2.57 -0.18 20.82
N ARG A 35 -1.96 -0.71 21.89
CA ARG A 35 -2.62 -0.88 23.19
C ARG A 35 -2.88 0.44 23.90
N GLU A 36 -1.95 1.38 23.76
CA GLU A 36 -2.10 2.74 24.29
C GLU A 36 -3.28 3.45 23.63
N ARG A 37 -3.39 3.34 22.29
CA ARG A 37 -4.51 3.91 21.55
C ARG A 37 -5.84 3.27 21.91
N GLU A 38 -5.87 1.95 22.08
CA GLU A 38 -7.07 1.22 22.53
C GLU A 38 -7.56 1.73 23.89
N THR A 39 -6.64 1.92 24.85
CA THR A 39 -6.96 2.42 26.18
C THR A 39 -7.52 3.84 26.13
N ALA A 40 -6.92 4.72 25.31
CA ALA A 40 -7.40 6.09 25.12
C ALA A 40 -8.79 6.15 24.48
N ILE A 41 -9.09 5.27 23.52
CA ILE A 41 -10.42 5.15 22.90
C ILE A 41 -11.46 4.71 23.95
N MET A 42 -11.16 3.70 24.76
CA MET A 42 -12.09 3.25 25.80
C MET A 42 -12.38 4.36 26.82
N ALA A 43 -11.35 5.10 27.24
CA ALA A 43 -11.51 6.25 28.14
C ALA A 43 -12.38 7.34 27.51
N PHE A 44 -12.16 7.66 26.23
CA PHE A 44 -12.95 8.63 25.49
C PHE A 44 -14.43 8.23 25.38
N MET A 45 -14.71 6.95 25.10
CA MET A 45 -16.07 6.42 24.99
C MET A 45 -16.83 6.40 26.34
N ASN A 46 -16.12 6.33 27.46
CA ASN A 46 -16.72 6.29 28.79
C ASN A 46 -17.05 7.69 29.36
N CYS A 47 -16.62 8.77 28.70
CA CYS A 47 -16.92 10.15 29.11
C CYS A 47 -18.23 10.68 28.47
N ASP A 48 -19.36 10.39 29.14
CA ASP A 48 -20.69 11.04 29.04
C ASP A 48 -21.26 11.34 27.61
N MET A 49 -22.08 10.40 27.12
CA MET A 49 -22.62 10.31 25.75
C MET A 49 -24.10 10.73 25.68
N GLY A 50 -24.40 12.01 25.95
CA GLY A 50 -25.74 12.60 25.69
C GLY A 50 -25.82 13.37 24.35
N GLU A 51 -24.83 14.23 24.10
CA GLU A 51 -24.70 15.02 22.86
C GLU A 51 -23.57 14.52 21.94
N GLN A 52 -22.65 13.70 22.46
CA GLN A 52 -21.47 13.21 21.74
C GLN A 52 -21.80 12.14 20.67
N ASP A 53 -22.91 11.43 20.81
CA ASP A 53 -23.30 10.34 19.90
C ASP A 53 -23.44 10.78 18.45
N LYS A 54 -23.99 11.97 18.17
CA LYS A 54 -24.12 12.45 16.78
C LYS A 54 -22.79 12.78 16.13
N ALA A 55 -21.91 13.50 16.82
CA ALA A 55 -20.60 13.85 16.29
C ALA A 55 -19.70 12.61 16.16
N PHE A 56 -19.82 11.66 17.08
CA PHE A 56 -19.13 10.38 17.01
C PHE A 56 -19.63 9.51 15.85
N LEU A 57 -20.94 9.44 15.62
CA LEU A 57 -21.55 8.75 14.48
C LEU A 57 -21.13 9.37 13.14
N GLU A 58 -21.06 10.69 13.03
CA GLU A 58 -20.54 11.35 11.82
C GLU A 58 -19.06 11.04 11.58
N LYS A 59 -18.24 11.04 12.64
CA LYS A 59 -16.82 10.65 12.54
C LYS A 59 -16.66 9.18 12.13
N LEU A 60 -17.47 8.27 12.68
CA LEU A 60 -17.47 6.85 12.28
C LEU A 60 -17.86 6.68 10.81
N LYS A 61 -18.85 7.43 10.33
CA LYS A 61 -19.23 7.44 8.91
C LYS A 61 -18.09 7.94 8.03
N SER A 62 -17.41 9.01 8.43
CA SER A 62 -16.24 9.51 7.71
C SER A 62 -15.10 8.48 7.65
N ILE A 63 -14.84 7.75 8.74
CA ILE A 63 -13.85 6.66 8.78
C ILE A 63 -14.26 5.52 7.83
N GLN A 64 -15.55 5.16 7.80
CA GLN A 64 -16.07 4.13 6.90
C GLN A 64 -15.90 4.51 5.42
N ASP A 65 -16.22 5.75 5.07
CA ASP A 65 -16.05 6.26 3.70
C ASP A 65 -14.56 6.26 3.30
N MET A 66 -13.68 6.66 4.21
CA MET A 66 -12.24 6.65 4.00
C MET A 66 -11.68 5.25 3.80
N ASN A 67 -12.13 4.27 4.61
CA ASN A 67 -11.76 2.87 4.45
C ASN A 67 -12.25 2.29 3.11
N THR A 68 -13.44 2.70 2.66
CA THR A 68 -13.98 2.28 1.36
C THR A 68 -13.11 2.81 0.23
N HIS A 69 -12.68 4.06 0.33
CA HIS A 69 -11.77 4.67 -0.64
C HIS A 69 -10.39 4.02 -0.64
N LEU A 70 -9.81 3.74 0.54
CA LEU A 70 -8.54 3.03 0.66
C LEU A 70 -8.60 1.63 0.04
N HIS A 71 -9.70 0.90 0.26
CA HIS A 71 -9.90 -0.40 -0.37
C HIS A 71 -10.02 -0.32 -1.89
N HIS A 72 -10.61 0.75 -2.42
CA HIS A 72 -10.66 0.98 -3.85
C HIS A 72 -9.27 1.24 -4.43
N GLU A 73 -8.53 2.18 -3.83
CA GLU A 73 -7.16 2.52 -4.26
C GLU A 73 -6.22 1.31 -4.18
N ALA A 74 -6.29 0.52 -3.11
CA ALA A 74 -5.52 -0.70 -2.97
C ALA A 74 -5.81 -1.73 -4.08
N ARG A 75 -7.08 -1.88 -4.50
CA ARG A 75 -7.44 -2.74 -5.64
C ARG A 75 -6.88 -2.21 -6.96
N THR A 76 -6.99 -0.90 -7.19
CA THR A 76 -6.48 -0.26 -8.40
C THR A 76 -4.96 -0.39 -8.51
N LEU A 77 -4.24 -0.13 -7.41
CA LEU A 77 -2.79 -0.32 -7.34
C LEU A 77 -2.38 -1.77 -7.60
N HIS A 78 -3.09 -2.73 -6.99
CA HIS A 78 -2.83 -4.16 -7.21
C HIS A 78 -3.00 -4.56 -8.67
N GLN A 79 -4.04 -4.06 -9.34
CA GLN A 79 -4.29 -4.32 -10.75
C GLN A 79 -3.20 -3.71 -11.64
N SER A 80 -2.79 -2.46 -11.36
CA SER A 80 -1.70 -1.79 -12.08
C SER A 80 -0.38 -2.56 -11.96
N LEU A 81 0.00 -2.98 -10.75
CA LEU A 81 1.22 -3.78 -10.53
C LEU A 81 1.17 -5.12 -11.27
N LYS A 82 0.01 -5.77 -11.31
CA LYS A 82 -0.17 -7.03 -12.06
C LYS A 82 0.05 -6.83 -13.56
N GLU A 83 -0.46 -5.73 -14.12
CA GLU A 83 -0.27 -5.39 -15.53
C GLU A 83 1.19 -5.07 -15.85
N GLU A 84 1.87 -4.31 -15.00
CA GLU A 84 3.29 -4.04 -15.17
C GLU A 84 4.14 -5.31 -15.10
N LEU A 85 3.87 -6.21 -14.14
CA LEU A 85 4.53 -7.50 -14.07
C LEU A 85 4.32 -8.34 -15.34
N LEU A 86 3.13 -8.31 -15.93
CA LEU A 86 2.86 -8.98 -17.20
C LEU A 86 3.63 -8.34 -18.36
N LYS A 87 3.70 -7.01 -18.44
CA LYS A 87 4.50 -6.30 -19.45
C LYS A 87 5.98 -6.64 -19.33
N VAL A 88 6.54 -6.60 -18.12
CA VAL A 88 7.95 -6.96 -17.85
C VAL A 88 8.23 -8.42 -18.22
N ARG A 89 7.30 -9.35 -17.91
CA ARG A 89 7.43 -10.76 -18.34
C ARG A 89 7.43 -10.91 -19.85
N GLN A 90 6.55 -10.20 -20.56
CA GLN A 90 6.50 -10.20 -22.02
C GLN A 90 7.76 -9.60 -22.64
N GLU A 91 8.26 -8.49 -22.09
CA GLU A 91 9.51 -7.85 -22.49
C GLU A 91 10.71 -8.78 -22.31
N ASN A 92 10.83 -9.43 -21.15
CA ASN A 92 11.88 -10.43 -20.89
C ASN A 92 11.81 -11.61 -21.88
N LYS A 93 10.61 -12.10 -22.18
CA LYS A 93 10.40 -13.14 -23.20
C LYS A 93 10.85 -12.65 -24.59
N ARG A 94 10.53 -11.40 -24.95
CA ARG A 94 10.91 -10.78 -26.22
C ARG A 94 12.43 -10.61 -26.33
N ILE A 95 13.08 -10.07 -25.31
CA ILE A 95 14.55 -9.90 -25.24
C ILE A 95 15.25 -11.26 -25.32
N GLY A 96 14.76 -12.27 -24.59
CA GLY A 96 15.26 -13.65 -24.70
C GLY A 96 15.09 -14.22 -26.12
N GLY A 97 13.97 -13.94 -26.77
CA GLY A 97 13.71 -14.28 -28.17
C GLY A 97 14.67 -13.62 -29.15
N TYR A 98 14.96 -12.33 -29.01
CA TYR A 98 15.97 -11.64 -29.84
C TYR A 98 17.38 -12.15 -29.59
N ARG A 99 17.75 -12.45 -28.34
CA ARG A 99 19.03 -13.08 -28.02
C ARG A 99 19.17 -14.43 -28.72
N ASN A 100 18.12 -15.24 -28.75
CA ASN A 100 18.11 -16.53 -29.43
C ASN A 100 18.08 -16.37 -30.96
N GLY A 101 17.33 -15.41 -31.51
CA GLY A 101 17.28 -15.14 -32.96
C GLY A 101 18.57 -14.54 -33.53
N ALA A 102 19.25 -13.66 -32.77
CA ALA A 102 20.55 -13.12 -33.13
C ALA A 102 21.66 -14.20 -33.15
N LEU A 103 21.52 -15.25 -32.32
CA LEU A 103 22.40 -16.41 -32.34
C LEU A 103 22.11 -17.36 -33.53
N ILE A 104 20.90 -17.33 -34.11
CA ILE A 104 20.46 -18.20 -35.21
C ILE A 104 20.53 -17.47 -36.58
N THR A 105 21.45 -16.51 -36.75
CA THR A 105 21.78 -16.01 -38.10
C THR A 105 23.15 -16.54 -38.54
N PRO A 106 23.24 -17.73 -39.16
CA PRO A 106 24.42 -18.06 -39.94
C PRO A 106 24.39 -17.21 -41.21
N LEU A 107 25.12 -16.10 -41.22
CA LEU A 107 25.53 -15.43 -42.46
C LEU A 107 26.51 -16.36 -43.18
N GLY A 108 25.96 -17.36 -43.85
CA GLY A 108 26.68 -18.25 -44.76
C GLY A 108 27.27 -17.41 -45.90
N ARG A 109 28.52 -16.96 -45.73
CA ARG A 109 29.36 -16.46 -46.82
C ARG A 109 29.60 -17.59 -47.79
N HIS A 110 28.84 -17.68 -48.87
CA HIS A 110 29.35 -18.29 -50.08
C HIS A 110 30.27 -17.28 -50.78
N ALA A 111 31.52 -17.22 -50.31
CA ALA A 111 32.60 -16.63 -51.08
C ALA A 111 32.85 -17.50 -52.32
N LEU A 112 32.78 -16.85 -53.47
CA LEU A 112 33.08 -17.34 -54.81
C LEU A 112 34.38 -18.17 -54.83
N SER A 113 34.29 -19.44 -55.23
CA SER A 113 35.47 -20.24 -55.58
C SER A 113 35.85 -19.91 -57.03
N ARG A 114 36.92 -19.13 -57.19
CA ARG A 114 37.62 -18.94 -58.46
C ARG A 114 38.84 -19.86 -58.47
N LYS A 115 38.81 -20.88 -59.35
CA LYS A 115 39.93 -21.68 -59.89
C LYS A 115 39.26 -22.71 -60.81
N GLY A 116 39.66 -22.97 -62.04
CA GLY A 116 40.71 -22.51 -62.94
C GLY A 116 40.49 -23.29 -64.22
#